data_AF-A0A5C8FUT5-F1
#
_entry.id   AF-A0A5C8FUT5-F1
#
_cell.length_a   1.000
_cell.length_b   1.000
_cell.length_c   1.000
_cell.angle_alpha   90.00
_cell.angle_beta   90.00
_cell.angle_gamma   90.00
#
_symmetry.space_group_name_H-M   'P 1'
#
loop_
_entity.id
_entity.type
_entity.pdbx_description
1 polymer ?
#
loop_
_entity_poly.entity_id
_entity_poly.type
_entity_poly.pdbx_seq_one_letter_code
_entity_poly.pdbx_strand_id
1 'polypeptide(L)' 'MARVFDSNIKEIKDNLEETEALVLEINKKPLSEADINHYAKVFGFDSDEYTKEEKRLLAMDRILYWHYN' A
#
# COMPACT_ATOMS: atom_id res chain seq x y z
N MET A 1 -18.88 -8.42 -6.95
CA MET A 1 -17.79 -7.89 -7.79
C MET A 1 -16.57 -7.81 -6.90
N ALA A 2 -15.44 -8.42 -7.24
CA ALA A 2 -14.20 -8.16 -6.51
C ALA A 2 -13.71 -6.75 -6.86
N ARG A 3 -13.19 -5.99 -5.88
CA ARG A 3 -12.56 -4.69 -6.15
C ARG A 3 -11.22 -4.91 -6.85
N VAL A 4 -10.79 -3.91 -7.63
CA VAL A 4 -9.57 -3.99 -8.46
C VAL A 4 -8.34 -4.44 -7.66
N PHE A 5 -8.22 -3.99 -6.41
CA PHE A 5 -7.03 -4.24 -5.59
C PHE A 5 -7.21 -5.29 -4.48
N ASP A 6 -8.32 -6.04 -4.47
CA ASP A 6 -8.59 -7.03 -3.41
C ASP A 6 -7.50 -8.11 -3.32
N SER A 7 -6.93 -8.53 -4.45
CA SER A 7 -5.84 -9.51 -4.48
C SER A 7 -4.55 -8.97 -3.85
N ASN A 8 -4.14 -7.74 -4.19
CA ASN A 8 -2.98 -7.08 -3.58
C ASN A 8 -3.17 -6.93 -2.07
N ILE A 9 -4.34 -6.46 -1.63
CA ILE A 9 -4.66 -6.30 -0.20
C ILE A 9 -4.51 -7.64 0.53
N LYS A 10 -4.99 -8.74 -0.08
CA LYS A 10 -4.89 -10.07 0.53
C LYS A 10 -3.43 -10.53 0.63
N GLU A 11 -2.67 -10.42 -0.46
CA GLU A 11 -1.27 -10.84 -0.51
C GLU A 11 -0.41 -10.11 0.52
N ILE A 12 -0.62 -8.80 0.69
CA ILE A 12 0.10 -8.00 1.68
C ILE A 12 -0.33 -8.35 3.10
N LYS A 13 -1.61 -8.61 3.34
CA LYS A 13 -2.09 -9.07 4.66
C LYS A 13 -1.45 -10.40 5.06
N ASP A 14 -1.28 -11.30 4.10
CA ASP A 14 -0.65 -12.60 4.33
C ASP A 14 0.86 -12.45 4.63
N ASN A 15 1.52 -11.37 4.18
CA ASN A 15 2.95 -11.08 4.38
C ASN A 15 3.21 -9.71 5.05
N LEU A 16 2.36 -9.33 6.01
CA LEU A 16 2.31 -7.96 6.51
C LEU A 16 3.62 -7.53 7.20
N GLU A 17 4.16 -8.36 8.09
CA GLU A 17 5.38 -8.05 8.84
C GLU A 17 6.59 -7.83 7.91
N GLU A 18 6.74 -8.69 6.91
CA GLU A 18 7.81 -8.58 5.91
C GLU A 18 7.64 -7.31 5.06
N THR A 19 6.41 -7.05 4.60
CA THR A 19 6.09 -5.86 3.80
C THR A 19 6.38 -4.57 4.58
N GLU A 20 5.98 -4.51 5.84
CA GLU A 20 6.21 -3.36 6.71
C GLU A 20 7.72 -3.15 6.96
N ALA A 21 8.49 -4.22 7.17
CA ALA A 21 9.93 -4.14 7.34
C ALA A 21 10.64 -3.61 6.09
N LEU A 22 10.29 -4.13 4.91
CA LEU A 22 10.86 -3.68 3.63
C LEU A 22 10.53 -2.22 3.33
N VAL A 23 9.27 -1.81 3.57
CA VAL A 23 8.87 -0.40 3.38
C VAL A 23 9.60 0.50 4.37
N LEU A 24 9.78 0.09 5.62
CA LEU A 24 10.54 0.88 6.59
C LEU A 24 12.02 1.00 6.18
N GLU A 25 12.60 -0.06 5.63
CA GLU A 25 13.96 -0.04 5.11
C GLU A 25 14.11 0.92 3.92
N ILE A 26 13.14 0.95 3.00
CA ILE A 26 13.16 1.84 1.83
C ILE A 26 12.87 3.29 2.25
N ASN A 27 11.75 3.51 2.93
CA ASN A 27 11.23 4.84 3.24
C ASN A 27 11.97 5.51 4.42
N LYS A 28 12.76 4.74 5.18
CA LYS A 28 13.49 5.15 6.41
C LYS A 28 12.61 5.67 7.54
N LYS A 29 11.29 5.74 7.34
CA LYS A 29 10.26 6.17 8.29
C LYS A 29 8.96 5.42 8.00
N PRO A 30 8.06 5.28 9.00
CA PRO A 30 6.70 4.80 8.75
C PRO A 30 5.96 5.70 7.74
N LEU A 31 5.03 5.13 6.99
CA LEU A 31 4.21 5.90 6.07
C LEU A 31 3.35 6.91 6.82
N SER A 32 3.46 8.17 6.41
CA SER A 32 2.56 9.22 6.88
C SER A 32 1.25 9.18 6.11
N GLU A 33 0.22 9.84 6.65
CA GLU A 33 -1.07 10.00 5.95
C GLU A 33 -0.93 10.76 4.63
N ALA A 34 0.03 11.69 4.54
CA ALA A 34 0.34 12.39 3.30
C ALA A 34 0.92 11.44 2.25
N ASP A 35 1.79 10.51 2.65
CA ASP A 35 2.35 9.50 1.74
C ASP A 35 1.22 8.59 1.21
N ILE A 36 0.37 8.07 2.10
CA ILE A 36 -0.76 7.20 1.73
C ILE A 36 -1.69 7.91 0.75
N ASN A 37 -2.05 9.17 1.02
CA ASN A 37 -2.92 9.95 0.14
C ASN A 37 -2.27 10.26 -1.21
N HIS A 38 -0.95 10.48 -1.24
CA HIS A 38 -0.21 10.64 -2.49
C HIS A 38 -0.29 9.39 -3.35
N TYR A 39 0.06 8.23 -2.80
CA TYR A 39 0.00 6.95 -3.52
C TYR A 39 -1.43 6.59 -3.95
N ALA A 40 -2.43 6.85 -3.10
CA ALA A 40 -3.83 6.59 -3.46
C ALA A 40 -4.26 7.34 -4.72
N LYS A 41 -3.86 8.61 -4.86
CA LYS A 41 -4.18 9.43 -6.03
C LYS A 41 -3.41 9.00 -7.26
N VAL A 42 -2.10 8.78 -7.13
CA VAL A 42 -1.24 8.41 -8.27
C VAL A 42 -1.65 7.06 -8.87
N PHE A 43 -2.07 6.12 -8.03
CA PHE A 43 -2.35 4.73 -8.44
C PHE A 43 -3.84 4.38 -8.48
N GLY A 44 -4.73 5.37 -8.34
CA GLY A 44 -6.16 5.20 -8.59
C GLY A 44 -6.93 4.40 -7.54
N PHE A 45 -6.48 4.39 -6.27
CA PHE A 45 -7.23 3.83 -5.14
C PHE A 45 -7.70 4.91 -4.14
N ASP A 46 -7.70 6.18 -4.56
CA ASP A 46 -8.32 7.29 -3.80
C ASP A 46 -9.85 7.33 -4.01
N SER A 47 -10.53 6.26 -3.62
CA SER A 47 -11.98 6.18 -3.59
C SER A 47 -12.48 5.83 -2.19
N ASP A 48 -13.79 5.99 -1.97
CA ASP A 48 -14.46 5.56 -0.73
C ASP A 48 -14.64 4.04 -0.67
N GLU A 49 -14.26 3.32 -1.73
CA GLU A 49 -14.33 1.85 -1.77
C GLU A 49 -13.28 1.19 -0.89
N TYR A 50 -12.22 1.91 -0.51
CA TYR A 50 -11.10 1.40 0.28
C TYR A 50 -10.99 2.11 1.62
N THR A 51 -10.85 1.33 2.69
CA THR A 51 -10.61 1.84 4.04
C THR A 51 -9.22 2.47 4.17
N LYS A 52 -9.00 3.26 5.23
CA LYS A 52 -7.68 3.85 5.52
C LYS A 52 -6.57 2.80 5.61
N GLU A 53 -6.85 1.64 6.20
CA GLU A 53 -5.88 0.54 6.28
C GLU A 53 -5.61 -0.09 4.91
N GLU A 54 -6.64 -0.28 4.09
CA GLU A 54 -6.44 -0.82 2.74
C GLU A 54 -5.65 0.14 1.85
N LYS A 55 -5.90 1.45 1.96
CA LYS A 55 -5.08 2.46 1.29
C LYS A 55 -3.62 2.42 1.77
N ARG A 56 -3.38 2.16 3.06
CA ARG A 56 -2.04 1.97 3.62
C ARG A 56 -1.35 0.72 3.03
N LEU A 57 -2.03 -0.42 3.01
CA LEU A 57 -1.52 -1.66 2.42
C LEU A 57 -1.17 -1.44 0.94
N LEU A 58 -2.06 -0.82 0.18
CA LEU A 58 -1.80 -0.51 -1.23
C LEU A 58 -0.69 0.51 -1.43
N ALA A 59 -0.51 1.49 -0.55
CA ALA A 59 0.65 2.37 -0.60
C ALA A 59 1.96 1.59 -0.40
N MET A 60 1.98 0.62 0.52
CA MET A 60 3.14 -0.27 0.72
C MET A 60 3.43 -1.12 -0.53
N ASP A 61 2.39 -1.72 -1.14
CA ASP A 61 2.48 -2.44 -2.42
C ASP A 61 3.20 -1.61 -3.48
N ARG A 62 2.79 -0.35 -3.66
CA ARG A 62 3.33 0.52 -4.70
C ARG A 62 4.77 0.93 -4.46
N ILE A 63 5.15 1.15 -3.21
CA ILE A 63 6.53 1.45 -2.84
C ILE A 63 7.43 0.26 -3.16
N LEU A 64 7.02 -0.95 -2.77
CA LEU A 64 7.78 -2.16 -3.04
C LEU A 64 7.85 -2.45 -4.54
N TYR A 65 6.73 -2.34 -5.25
CA TYR A 65 6.66 -2.51 -6.70
C TYR A 65 7.65 -1.60 -7.43
N TRP A 66 7.80 -0.34 -7.00
CA TRP A 66 8.70 0.62 -7.64
C TRP A 66 10.19 0.36 -7.35
N HIS A 67 10.52 -0.22 -6.20
CA HIS A 67 11.92 -0.44 -5.81
C HIS A 67 12.46 -1.81 -6.22
N TYR A 68 11.58 -2.79 -6.40
CA TYR A 68 11.95 -4.17 -6.72
C TYR A 68 11.54 -4.63 -8.14
N ASN A 69 10.97 -3.74 -8.97
CA ASN A 69 10.83 -3.92 -10.44
C ASN A 69 11.59 -2.86 -11.20
#